data_AF-A0A1A3HRG0-F1
#
_entry.id   AF-A0A1A3HRG0-F1
#
_cell.length_a   1.000
_cell.length_b   1.000
_cell.length_c   1.000
_cell.angle_alpha   90.00
_cell.angle_beta   90.00
_cell.angle_gamma   90.00
#
_symmetry.space_group_name_H-M   'P 1'
#
loop_
_entity.id
_entity.type
_entity.pdbx_description
1 polymer ?
#
loop_
_entity_poly.entity_id
_entity_poly.type
_entity_poly.pdbx_seq_one_letter_code
_entity_poly.pdbx_strand_id
1 'polypeptide(L)'
;MVNYGPWSDECVDLVMSLPGIRVLEGNHERLFRGDEPLTHEIPLVQDFYHHCRPLFTREGFFTDLLDHVDLGIYRCTHTIDDLRIYPDTVIEVDRHYMVGHTHHQYQIERSGFTIVNPGSIGQNRKWIDSADFLILDTATGELEFRSVPYDVDRLLAEFTKRGFPQQCIQYYANKERKFG
;
A
#
# COMPACT_ATOMS: atom_id res chain seq x y z
N MET A 1 5.58 -0.22 0.29
CA MET A 1 6.27 -1.02 1.33
C MET A 1 6.99 -0.16 2.35
N VAL A 2 7.45 1.03 1.97
CA VAL A 2 8.18 1.96 2.86
C VAL A 2 7.30 3.10 3.38
N ASN A 3 7.92 4.04 4.10
CA ASN A 3 7.39 5.34 4.56
C ASN A 3 6.53 5.34 5.82
N TYR A 4 5.33 4.76 5.82
CA TYR A 4 4.35 5.01 6.89
C TYR A 4 4.57 4.22 8.18
N GLY A 5 5.40 3.17 8.16
CA GLY A 5 5.60 2.26 9.29
C GLY A 5 7.03 2.27 9.83
N PRO A 6 7.23 1.84 11.08
CA PRO A 6 8.55 1.88 11.70
C PRO A 6 9.49 0.78 11.19
N TRP A 7 8.99 -0.23 10.49
CA TRP A 7 9.72 -1.45 10.10
C TRP A 7 9.99 -1.56 8.59
N SER A 8 10.42 -0.47 7.94
CA SER A 8 10.58 -0.46 6.47
C SER A 8 11.61 -1.50 5.99
N ASP A 9 12.76 -1.63 6.66
CA ASP A 9 13.78 -2.63 6.31
C ASP A 9 13.26 -4.06 6.55
N GLU A 10 12.62 -4.32 7.69
CA GLU A 10 12.09 -5.63 8.02
C GLU A 10 10.92 -6.04 7.10
N CYS A 11 10.11 -5.08 6.64
CA CYS A 11 9.09 -5.30 5.63
C CYS A 11 9.71 -5.73 4.30
N VAL A 12 10.77 -5.07 3.85
CA VAL A 12 11.50 -5.45 2.64
C VAL A 12 12.10 -6.85 2.79
N ASP A 13 12.83 -7.10 3.86
CA ASP A 13 13.50 -8.39 4.11
C ASP A 13 12.48 -9.54 4.13
N LEU A 14 11.33 -9.35 4.79
CA LEU A 14 10.27 -10.35 4.84
C LEU A 14 9.66 -10.59 3.45
N VAL A 15 9.24 -9.54 2.75
CA VAL A 15 8.56 -9.68 1.45
C VAL A 15 9.49 -10.34 0.43
N MET A 16 10.76 -9.93 0.38
CA MET A 16 11.74 -10.48 -0.55
C MET A 16 12.17 -11.91 -0.20
N SER A 17 11.92 -12.39 1.02
CA SER A 17 12.13 -13.79 1.41
C SER A 17 11.05 -14.73 0.88
N LEU A 18 9.90 -14.21 0.44
CA LEU A 18 8.77 -15.04 0.00
C LEU A 18 9.01 -15.64 -1.38
N PRO A 19 8.77 -16.95 -1.58
CA PRO A 19 8.98 -17.60 -2.87
C PRO A 19 7.98 -17.09 -3.91
N GLY A 20 8.47 -16.79 -5.11
CA GLY A 20 7.64 -16.39 -6.25
C GLY A 20 7.03 -14.99 -6.12
N ILE A 21 7.54 -14.15 -5.21
CA ILE A 21 7.06 -12.79 -5.02
C ILE A 21 7.38 -11.92 -6.25
N ARG A 22 6.42 -11.08 -6.64
CA ARG A 22 6.59 -10.01 -7.63
C ARG A 22 6.17 -8.72 -6.96
N VAL A 23 7.04 -7.71 -6.99
CA VAL A 23 6.82 -6.45 -6.28
C VAL A 23 6.65 -5.34 -7.30
N LEU A 24 5.52 -4.65 -7.22
CA LEU A 24 5.24 -3.48 -8.04
C LEU A 24 5.74 -2.21 -7.36
N GLU A 25 6.21 -1.27 -8.15
CA GLU A 25 6.62 0.04 -7.69
C GLU A 25 5.41 0.91 -7.30
N GLY A 26 5.45 1.48 -6.10
CA GLY A 26 4.54 2.53 -5.67
C GLY A 26 5.18 3.92 -5.70
N ASN A 27 4.36 4.95 -5.52
CA ASN A 27 4.84 6.34 -5.40
C ASN A 27 5.81 6.52 -4.22
N HIS A 28 5.64 5.79 -3.11
CA HIS A 28 6.55 5.89 -1.97
C HIS A 28 7.92 5.25 -2.23
N GLU A 29 7.98 4.21 -3.07
CA GLU A 29 9.24 3.66 -3.56
C GLU A 29 9.97 4.68 -4.46
N ARG A 30 9.26 5.32 -5.40
CA ARG A 30 9.83 6.41 -6.22
C ARG A 30 10.29 7.60 -5.38
N LEU A 31 9.52 7.96 -4.35
CA LEU A 31 9.87 9.02 -3.41
C LEU A 31 11.15 8.67 -2.61
N PHE A 32 11.30 7.42 -2.17
CA PHE A 32 12.52 6.98 -1.47
C PHE A 32 13.74 6.92 -2.39
N ARG A 33 13.55 6.53 -3.66
CA ARG A 33 14.59 6.54 -4.69
C ARG A 33 15.02 7.97 -5.10
N GLY A 34 14.14 8.94 -4.91
CA GLY A 34 14.39 10.36 -5.19
C GLY A 34 13.87 10.84 -6.55
N ASP A 35 13.01 10.05 -7.20
CA ASP A 35 12.45 10.37 -8.52
C ASP A 35 11.26 11.35 -8.42
N GLU A 36 10.59 11.37 -7.27
CA GLU A 36 9.48 12.28 -7.00
C GLU A 36 9.88 13.31 -5.94
N PRO A 37 9.52 14.59 -6.12
CA PRO A 37 9.87 15.63 -5.16
C PRO A 37 8.96 15.56 -3.94
N LEU A 38 9.56 15.49 -2.74
CA LEU A 38 8.86 15.48 -1.47
C LEU A 38 7.87 16.65 -1.30
N THR A 39 8.16 17.79 -1.91
CA THR A 39 7.32 19.00 -1.83
C THR A 39 5.95 18.86 -2.49
N HIS A 40 5.73 17.85 -3.33
CA HIS A 40 4.41 17.56 -3.91
C HIS A 40 3.52 16.72 -2.99
N GLU A 41 4.08 16.14 -1.94
CA GLU A 41 3.35 15.32 -1.00
C GLU A 41 2.68 16.17 0.09
N ILE A 42 1.61 15.64 0.68
CA ILE A 42 0.93 16.33 1.79
C ILE A 42 1.83 16.36 3.05
N PRO A 43 1.65 17.33 3.97
CA PRO A 43 2.53 17.48 5.14
C PRO A 43 2.70 16.19 5.95
N LEU A 44 1.61 15.44 6.16
CA LEU A 44 1.66 14.16 6.88
C LEU A 44 2.62 13.16 6.23
N VAL A 45 2.63 13.06 4.90
CA VAL A 45 3.55 12.18 4.17
C VAL A 45 4.99 12.65 4.33
N GLN A 46 5.21 13.96 4.30
CA GLN A 46 6.54 14.55 4.50
C GLN A 46 7.07 14.24 5.89
N ASP A 47 6.23 14.31 6.92
CA ASP A 47 6.59 13.98 8.30
C ASP A 47 7.01 12.51 8.44
N PHE A 48 6.26 11.58 7.83
CA PHE A 48 6.66 10.17 7.77
C PHE A 48 7.98 9.98 7.02
N TYR A 49 8.14 10.65 5.88
CA TYR A 49 9.34 10.54 5.05
C TYR A 49 10.58 11.02 5.81
N HIS A 50 10.52 12.20 6.42
CA HIS A 50 11.63 12.77 7.18
C HIS A 50 12.07 11.88 8.34
N HIS A 51 11.14 11.13 8.94
CA HIS A 51 11.46 10.19 9.99
C HIS A 51 12.01 8.86 9.45
N CYS A 52 11.35 8.28 8.43
CA CYS A 52 11.64 6.92 7.98
C CYS A 52 12.76 6.83 6.95
N ARG A 53 12.87 7.80 6.03
CA ARG A 53 13.86 7.75 4.95
C ARG A 53 15.31 7.64 5.45
N PRO A 54 15.75 8.39 6.48
CA PRO A 54 17.12 8.27 7.00
C PRO A 54 17.43 6.95 7.71
N LEU A 55 16.39 6.23 8.14
CA LEU A 55 16.51 4.95 8.84
C LEU A 55 16.52 3.74 7.89
N PHE A 56 16.10 3.95 6.63
CA PHE A 56 16.03 2.90 5.62
C PHE A 56 17.42 2.59 5.06
N THR A 57 17.78 1.31 4.99
CA THR A 57 19.13 0.88 4.55
C THR A 57 19.11 -0.06 3.36
N ARG A 58 17.94 -0.56 2.94
CA ARG A 58 17.80 -1.50 1.82
C ARG A 58 17.70 -0.80 0.47
N GLU A 59 18.65 0.08 0.15
CA GLU A 59 18.63 0.87 -1.11
C GLU A 59 18.57 0.00 -2.38
N GLY A 60 19.19 -1.19 -2.35
CA GLY A 60 19.12 -2.16 -3.44
C GLY A 60 17.72 -2.72 -3.71
N PHE A 61 16.74 -2.48 -2.84
CA PHE A 61 15.35 -2.90 -3.06
C PHE A 61 14.70 -2.22 -4.28
N PHE A 62 15.10 -0.99 -4.59
CA PHE A 62 14.42 -0.19 -5.62
C PHE A 62 14.87 -0.49 -7.07
N THR A 63 15.79 -1.44 -7.28
CA THR A 63 16.39 -1.70 -8.61
C THR A 63 15.51 -2.53 -9.53
N ASP A 64 14.73 -3.46 -8.97
CA ASP A 64 14.03 -4.50 -9.73
C ASP A 64 12.51 -4.47 -9.52
N LEU A 65 11.98 -3.28 -9.22
CA LEU A 65 10.54 -3.09 -9.07
C LEU A 65 9.86 -3.05 -10.43
N LEU A 66 8.74 -3.77 -10.53
CA LEU A 66 7.94 -3.82 -11.74
C LEU A 66 6.99 -2.62 -11.80
N ASP A 67 6.77 -2.05 -12.97
CA ASP A 67 5.70 -1.08 -13.20
C ASP A 67 4.32 -1.77 -13.16
N HIS A 68 4.24 -2.97 -13.73
CA HIS A 68 3.03 -3.77 -13.74
C HIS A 68 3.33 -5.27 -13.79
N VAL A 69 2.29 -6.06 -13.52
CA VAL A 69 2.36 -7.51 -13.70
C VAL A 69 1.00 -8.07 -14.06
N ASP A 70 0.97 -9.04 -14.97
CA ASP A 70 -0.26 -9.76 -15.32
C ASP A 70 -0.43 -11.01 -14.43
N LEU A 71 -1.65 -11.16 -13.90
CA LEU A 71 -2.09 -12.27 -13.06
C LEU A 71 -3.46 -12.76 -13.56
N GLY A 72 -3.46 -13.86 -14.32
CA GLY A 72 -4.67 -14.32 -15.00
C GLY A 72 -5.17 -13.25 -15.99
N ILE A 73 -6.41 -12.80 -15.80
CA ILE A 73 -7.04 -11.75 -16.63
C ILE A 73 -6.76 -10.32 -16.13
N TYR A 74 -6.11 -10.16 -14.98
CA TYR A 74 -5.90 -8.86 -14.33
C TYR A 74 -4.52 -8.29 -14.64
N ARG A 75 -4.50 -7.02 -15.05
CA ARG A 75 -3.31 -6.15 -15.04
C ARG A 75 -3.16 -5.54 -13.66
N CYS A 76 -2.14 -5.95 -12.92
CA CYS A 76 -1.79 -5.37 -11.62
C CYS A 76 -0.84 -4.19 -11.82
N THR A 77 -1.19 -3.03 -11.25
CA THR A 77 -0.41 -1.77 -11.31
C THR A 77 -0.69 -0.96 -10.04
N HIS A 78 0.17 0.00 -9.67
CA HIS A 78 -0.12 0.87 -8.53
C HIS A 78 -1.27 1.86 -8.82
N THR A 79 -1.27 2.44 -10.02
CA THR A 79 -2.24 3.42 -10.53
C THR A 79 -2.52 3.18 -12.02
N ILE A 80 -3.62 3.74 -12.54
CA ILE A 80 -3.90 3.80 -13.99
C ILE A 80 -3.83 5.28 -14.38
N ASP A 81 -3.01 5.61 -15.37
CA ASP A 81 -2.77 7.00 -15.82
C ASP A 81 -2.46 7.97 -14.68
N ASP A 82 -1.69 7.51 -13.69
CA ASP A 82 -1.36 8.24 -12.45
C ASP A 82 -2.57 8.70 -11.61
N LEU A 83 -3.76 8.16 -11.88
CA LEU A 83 -4.98 8.47 -11.15
C LEU A 83 -5.08 7.64 -9.86
N ARG A 84 -5.53 8.32 -8.80
CA ARG A 84 -5.99 7.68 -7.57
C ARG A 84 -7.42 7.19 -7.78
N ILE A 85 -7.59 5.89 -7.99
CA ILE A 85 -8.91 5.33 -8.29
C ILE A 85 -9.65 5.03 -6.98
N TYR A 86 -10.77 5.70 -6.80
CA TYR A 86 -11.78 5.46 -5.78
C TYR A 86 -13.04 4.86 -6.42
N PRO A 87 -13.97 4.27 -5.63
CA PRO A 87 -15.19 3.67 -6.17
C PRO A 87 -16.07 4.60 -7.02
N ASP A 88 -15.97 5.91 -6.82
CA ASP A 88 -16.69 6.97 -7.53
C ASP A 88 -15.87 7.63 -8.65
N THR A 89 -14.62 7.19 -8.87
CA THR A 89 -13.78 7.71 -9.96
C THR A 89 -14.39 7.33 -11.31
N VAL A 90 -14.48 8.32 -12.20
CA VAL A 90 -14.92 8.15 -13.59
C VAL A 90 -13.67 7.92 -14.43
N ILE A 91 -13.58 6.74 -15.05
CA ILE A 91 -12.43 6.30 -15.84
C ILE A 91 -12.91 5.30 -16.89
N GLU A 92 -12.31 5.35 -18.08
CA GLU A 92 -12.46 4.33 -19.12
C GLU A 92 -11.29 3.36 -19.07
N VAL A 93 -11.56 2.07 -19.17
CA VAL A 93 -10.55 1.01 -19.12
C VAL A 93 -10.77 -0.02 -20.22
N ASP A 94 -9.70 -0.73 -20.59
CA ASP A 94 -9.67 -1.68 -21.72
C ASP A 94 -9.47 -3.15 -21.30
N ARG A 95 -9.36 -3.41 -19.99
CA ARG A 95 -9.11 -4.72 -19.39
C ARG A 95 -9.46 -4.72 -17.90
N HIS A 96 -9.39 -5.88 -17.27
CA HIS A 96 -9.49 -5.98 -15.82
C HIS A 96 -8.21 -5.48 -15.15
N TYR A 97 -8.35 -4.67 -14.11
CA TYR A 97 -7.22 -4.09 -13.38
C TYR A 97 -7.27 -4.46 -11.90
N MET A 98 -6.09 -4.67 -11.33
CA MET A 98 -5.89 -4.67 -9.89
C MET A 98 -4.98 -3.51 -9.53
N VAL A 99 -5.50 -2.58 -8.74
CA VAL A 99 -4.85 -1.30 -8.42
C VAL A 99 -4.54 -1.19 -6.94
N GLY A 100 -3.61 -0.31 -6.58
CA GLY A 100 -3.23 -0.05 -5.20
C GLY A 100 -3.59 1.37 -4.76
N HIS A 101 -2.64 2.03 -4.10
CA HIS A 101 -2.62 3.45 -3.76
C HIS A 101 -3.67 3.99 -2.77
N THR A 102 -4.97 3.76 -2.98
CA THR A 102 -6.01 4.38 -2.15
C THR A 102 -6.19 3.73 -0.79
N HIS A 103 -5.68 2.50 -0.61
CA HIS A 103 -5.75 1.73 0.64
C HIS A 103 -7.19 1.43 1.10
N HIS A 104 -8.12 1.41 0.15
CA HIS A 104 -9.50 0.99 0.38
C HIS A 104 -9.74 -0.29 -0.39
N GLN A 105 -10.23 -1.33 0.28
CA GLN A 105 -10.59 -2.58 -0.36
C GLN A 105 -11.95 -2.41 -1.08
N TYR A 106 -12.01 -2.69 -2.37
CA TYR A 106 -13.25 -2.61 -3.17
C TYR A 106 -13.13 -3.37 -4.50
N GLN A 107 -14.28 -3.58 -5.13
CA GLN A 107 -14.42 -4.01 -6.53
C GLN A 107 -15.46 -3.11 -7.21
N ILE A 108 -15.14 -2.62 -8.41
CA ILE A 108 -16.05 -1.82 -9.24
C ILE A 108 -15.98 -2.28 -10.70
N GLU A 109 -17.03 -1.98 -11.46
CA GLU A 109 -17.07 -2.20 -12.91
C GLU A 109 -16.96 -0.86 -13.66
N ARG A 110 -16.13 -0.82 -14.71
CA ARG A 110 -15.92 0.33 -15.60
C ARG A 110 -15.71 -0.17 -17.02
N SER A 111 -16.40 0.43 -17.99
CA SER A 111 -16.24 0.08 -19.41
C SER A 111 -16.42 -1.43 -19.73
N GLY A 112 -17.18 -2.16 -18.91
CA GLY A 112 -17.36 -3.62 -19.04
C GLY A 112 -16.23 -4.47 -18.43
N PHE A 113 -15.31 -3.86 -17.68
CA PHE A 113 -14.21 -4.52 -17.00
C PHE A 113 -14.20 -4.23 -15.49
N THR A 114 -13.66 -5.19 -14.75
CA THR A 114 -13.51 -5.11 -13.30
C THR A 114 -12.24 -4.37 -12.91
N ILE A 115 -12.36 -3.40 -12.00
CA ILE A 115 -11.24 -2.80 -11.28
C ILE A 115 -11.37 -3.21 -9.81
N VAL A 116 -10.32 -3.85 -9.28
CA VAL A 116 -10.24 -4.27 -7.88
C VAL A 116 -9.09 -3.59 -7.17
N ASN A 117 -9.31 -3.25 -5.90
CA ASN A 117 -8.25 -2.83 -4.99
C ASN A 117 -8.23 -3.78 -3.79
N PRO A 118 -7.09 -4.44 -3.47
CA PRO A 118 -6.99 -5.37 -2.35
C PRO A 118 -7.13 -4.67 -0.99
N GLY A 119 -7.00 -3.35 -0.94
CA GLY A 119 -6.88 -2.58 0.28
C GLY A 119 -5.43 -2.36 0.66
N SER A 120 -5.13 -2.42 1.95
CA SER A 120 -3.79 -2.16 2.47
C SER A 120 -3.50 -3.02 3.68
N ILE A 121 -2.30 -3.60 3.69
CA ILE A 121 -1.77 -4.34 4.83
C ILE A 121 -1.33 -3.39 5.96
N GLY A 122 -0.56 -2.34 5.63
CA GLY A 122 0.16 -1.54 6.63
C GLY A 122 -0.41 -0.15 6.89
N GLN A 123 -1.37 0.31 6.09
CA GLN A 123 -2.01 1.60 6.28
C GLN A 123 -3.43 1.54 5.73
N ASN A 124 -4.31 0.80 6.39
CA ASN A 124 -5.73 0.85 6.05
C ASN A 124 -6.29 2.23 6.40
N ARG A 125 -6.93 2.89 5.42
CA ARG A 125 -7.42 4.26 5.62
C ARG A 125 -8.67 4.34 6.49
N LYS A 126 -9.42 3.24 6.61
CA LYS A 126 -10.66 3.18 7.40
C LYS A 126 -10.45 2.54 8.77
N TRP A 127 -9.87 1.34 8.81
CA TRP A 127 -9.80 0.52 10.03
C TRP A 127 -8.35 0.25 10.45
N ILE A 128 -7.91 0.76 11.60
CA ILE A 128 -6.48 0.72 11.96
C ILE A 128 -5.95 -0.64 12.36
N ASP A 129 -6.82 -1.57 12.69
CA ASP A 129 -6.48 -2.93 13.11
C ASP A 129 -6.71 -3.95 11.99
N SER A 130 -7.04 -3.53 10.77
CA SER A 130 -7.40 -4.42 9.66
C SER A 130 -6.34 -4.38 8.57
N ALA A 131 -5.56 -5.46 8.44
CA ALA A 131 -4.73 -5.70 7.27
C ALA A 131 -5.57 -6.36 6.17
N ASP A 132 -5.82 -5.62 5.10
CA ASP A 132 -6.71 -6.01 4.00
C ASP A 132 -5.90 -6.53 2.80
N PHE A 133 -6.30 -7.67 2.27
CA PHE A 133 -5.73 -8.30 1.07
C PHE A 133 -6.79 -9.08 0.29
N LEU A 134 -6.42 -9.60 -0.88
CA LEU A 134 -7.25 -10.50 -1.66
C LEU A 134 -6.49 -11.75 -2.07
N ILE A 135 -7.23 -12.82 -2.33
CA ILE A 135 -6.76 -14.03 -3.01
C ILE A 135 -7.42 -14.06 -4.40
N LEU A 136 -6.61 -14.28 -5.43
CA LEU A 136 -7.07 -14.44 -6.81
C LEU A 136 -6.83 -15.88 -7.25
N ASP A 137 -7.88 -16.57 -7.67
CA ASP A 137 -7.74 -17.80 -8.45
C ASP A 137 -7.44 -17.40 -9.91
N THR A 138 -6.21 -17.64 -10.36
CA THR A 138 -5.77 -17.22 -11.70
C THR A 138 -6.36 -18.08 -12.83
N ALA A 139 -6.94 -19.24 -12.52
CA ALA A 139 -7.58 -20.10 -13.52
C ALA A 139 -9.04 -19.72 -13.75
N THR A 140 -9.77 -19.32 -12.70
CA THR A 140 -11.19 -18.95 -12.78
C THR A 140 -11.42 -17.44 -12.83
N GLY A 141 -10.49 -16.63 -12.34
CA GLY A 141 -10.64 -15.18 -12.16
C GLY A 141 -11.40 -14.79 -10.89
N GLU A 142 -11.76 -15.75 -10.03
CA GLU A 142 -12.47 -15.50 -8.78
C GLU A 142 -11.61 -14.73 -7.76
N LEU A 143 -12.22 -13.74 -7.13
CA LEU A 143 -11.60 -12.87 -6.12
C LEU A 143 -12.20 -13.17 -4.75
N GLU A 144 -11.34 -13.37 -3.76
CA GLU A 144 -11.73 -13.54 -2.37
C GLU A 144 -11.05 -12.47 -1.50
N PHE A 145 -11.85 -11.54 -0.97
CA PHE A 145 -11.38 -10.49 -0.08
C PHE A 145 -11.21 -11.01 1.35
N ARG A 146 -10.07 -10.68 1.97
CA ARG A 146 -9.73 -11.06 3.34
C ARG A 146 -9.24 -9.86 4.12
N SER A 147 -9.45 -9.94 5.43
CA SER A 147 -8.93 -9.01 6.43
C SER A 147 -8.43 -9.82 7.61
N VAL A 148 -7.28 -9.46 8.18
CA VAL A 148 -6.78 -10.06 9.42
C VAL A 148 -6.45 -8.98 10.45
N PRO A 149 -6.72 -9.23 11.75
CA PRO A 149 -6.38 -8.30 12.81
C PRO A 149 -4.87 -8.26 13.06
N TYR A 150 -4.36 -7.13 13.56
CA TYR A 150 -3.02 -7.03 14.12
C TYR A 150 -2.97 -6.15 15.38
N ASP A 151 -1.87 -6.24 16.12
CA ASP A 151 -1.68 -5.51 17.37
C ASP A 151 -1.35 -4.02 17.13
N VAL A 152 -2.39 -3.19 17.20
CA VAL A 152 -2.29 -1.72 17.05
C VAL A 152 -1.53 -1.08 18.21
N ASP A 153 -1.68 -1.60 19.42
CA ASP A 153 -1.03 -1.03 20.60
C ASP A 153 0.49 -1.19 20.52
N ARG A 154 0.96 -2.34 20.02
CA ARG A 154 2.37 -2.56 19.68
C ARG A 154 2.88 -1.60 18.61
N LEU A 155 2.08 -1.33 17.57
CA LEU A 155 2.44 -0.34 16.54
C LEU A 155 2.59 1.08 17.12
N LEU A 156 1.60 1.53 17.90
CA LEU A 156 1.63 2.86 18.52
C LEU A 156 2.76 3.00 19.56
N ALA A 157 3.02 1.96 20.34
CA ALA A 157 4.15 1.92 21.26
C ALA A 157 5.49 2.01 20.51
N GLU A 158 5.63 1.33 19.38
CA GLU A 158 6.86 1.42 18.59
C GLU A 158 7.05 2.80 17.96
N PHE A 159 5.99 3.43 17.44
CA PHE A 159 6.08 4.81 16.95
C PHE A 159 6.55 5.77 18.05
N THR A 160 5.99 5.64 19.25
CA THR A 160 6.38 6.45 20.41
C THR A 160 7.84 6.20 20.78
N LYS A 161 8.25 4.93 20.87
CA LYS A 161 9.62 4.52 21.22
C LYS A 161 10.65 5.01 20.22
N ARG A 162 10.33 5.01 18.92
CA ARG A 162 11.23 5.49 17.86
C ARG A 162 11.19 7.02 17.67
N GLY A 163 10.33 7.72 18.39
CA GLY A 163 10.25 9.18 18.35
C GLY A 163 9.63 9.71 17.06
N PHE A 164 8.61 9.02 16.55
CA PHE A 164 7.83 9.53 15.41
C PHE A 164 7.17 10.87 15.77
N PRO A 165 6.99 11.79 14.78
CA PRO A 165 6.26 13.03 15.01
C PRO A 165 4.86 12.78 15.57
N GLN A 166 4.41 13.65 16.49
CA GLN A 166 3.14 13.46 17.18
C GLN A 166 1.95 13.36 16.21
N GLN A 167 1.97 14.13 15.11
CA GLN A 167 0.96 14.10 14.06
C GLN A 167 0.91 12.75 13.32
N CYS A 168 2.04 12.07 13.14
CA CYS A 168 2.10 10.72 12.59
C CYS A 168 1.45 9.71 13.53
N ILE A 169 1.76 9.80 14.84
CA ILE A 169 1.17 8.93 15.86
C ILE A 169 -0.35 9.17 15.93
N GLN A 170 -0.78 10.43 15.99
CA GLN A 170 -2.18 10.82 16.08
C GLN A 170 -2.99 10.39 14.85
N TYR A 171 -2.37 10.42 13.67
CA TYR A 171 -2.99 9.92 12.45
C TYR A 171 -3.40 8.44 12.57
N TYR A 172 -2.56 7.61 13.18
CA TYR A 172 -2.86 6.21 13.45
C TYR A 172 -3.85 6.07 14.61
N ALA A 173 -3.63 6.78 15.72
CA ALA A 173 -4.45 6.66 16.94
C ALA A 173 -5.91 7.12 16.78
N ASN A 174 -6.21 8.00 15.82
CA ASN A 174 -7.55 8.52 15.57
C ASN A 174 -8.47 7.61 14.75
N LYS A 175 -7.94 6.52 14.20
CA LYS A 175 -8.70 5.63 13.32
C LYS A 175 -9.52 4.62 14.14
N GLU A 176 -10.67 4.26 13.60
CA GLU A 176 -11.54 3.26 14.19
C GLU A 176 -10.95 1.85 14.07
N ARG A 177 -11.34 0.95 14.98
CA ARG A 177 -10.97 -0.47 14.99
C ARG A 177 -12.16 -1.32 14.54
N LYS A 178 -11.91 -2.26 13.63
CA LYS A 178 -12.89 -3.22 13.08
C LYS A 178 -13.04 -4.46 13.96
N PHE A 179 -11.98 -4.87 14.64
CA PHE A 179 -11.86 -6.15 15.37
C PHE A 179 -11.73 -6.00 16.90
N GLY A 180 -11.48 -4.80 17.44
CA GLY A 180 -11.46 -4.55 18.90
C GLY A 180 -10.57 -3.40 19.34
#